data_AF-A0A9W8BEQ3-F1
#
_entry.id   AF-A0A9W8BEQ3-F1
#
_cell.length_a   1.000
_cell.length_b   1.000
_cell.length_c   1.000
_cell.angle_alpha   90.00
_cell.angle_beta   90.00
_cell.angle_gamma   90.00
#
_symmetry.space_group_name_H-M   'P 1'
#
loop_
_entity.id
_entity.type
_entity.pdbx_description
1 polymer ?
#
loop_
_entity_poly.entity_id
_entity_poly.type
_entity_poly.pdbx_seq_one_letter_code
_entity_poly.pdbx_strand_id
1 'polypeptide(L)'
;LNYSQDPLFAAKQRVLAGAGLAEGSHDHFIRAEGLPRDLLPVLRVMALTDVDVYFIGAVGREHLEYVGLRNELRARFLLHFLLDKKLRALEESGAELPPADSENALVALAYRSEIEEILRSTIVSLELAEQELMAQACRLFADGSHALPRYMGAVELPGAEAAVANAAKRARASTTSSEQFSTTVLLSSESFASDPEFLDAVEQVDVDEDVLLALFLLRAHMEPSSPWHAAARRLDAFKHPMLLFEQDAGVGEEYGEMFMEMGETYDSLFPLLTEHFADVFPASHFTVDKFLWAAGIVEACRVVVPARCTADSEVEGICLI
;
A
#
# COMPACT_ATOMS: atom_id res chain seq x y z
N LEU A 1 12.13 -10.53 8.02
CA LEU A 1 10.73 -10.78 7.65
C LEU A 1 10.56 -12.28 7.51
N ASN A 2 9.56 -12.85 8.18
CA ASN A 2 9.21 -14.25 8.00
C ASN A 2 8.05 -14.35 7.03
N TYR A 3 8.34 -14.36 5.73
CA TYR A 3 7.31 -14.34 4.68
C TYR A 3 6.32 -15.51 4.79
N SER A 4 6.73 -16.65 5.33
CA SER A 4 5.84 -17.80 5.54
C SER A 4 4.78 -17.59 6.63
N GLN A 5 4.87 -16.51 7.41
CA GLN A 5 3.88 -16.12 8.42
C GLN A 5 2.95 -15.01 7.92
N ASP A 6 3.10 -14.54 6.68
CA ASP A 6 2.21 -13.55 6.08
C ASP A 6 0.81 -14.16 5.88
N PRO A 7 -0.27 -13.56 6.40
CA PRO A 7 -1.65 -14.02 6.18
C PRO A 7 -2.00 -14.15 4.69
N LEU A 8 -1.38 -13.34 3.84
CA LEU A 8 -1.56 -13.33 2.39
C LEU A 8 -0.60 -14.26 1.63
N PHE A 9 0.21 -15.06 2.32
CA PHE A 9 1.26 -15.88 1.72
C PHE A 9 0.76 -16.71 0.53
N ALA A 10 -0.34 -17.45 0.69
CA ALA A 10 -0.88 -18.29 -0.38
C ALA A 10 -1.37 -17.49 -1.60
N ALA A 11 -1.89 -16.29 -1.37
CA ALA A 11 -2.33 -15.42 -2.47
C ALA A 11 -1.14 -14.77 -3.18
N LYS A 12 -0.16 -14.25 -2.45
CA LYS A 12 1.08 -13.69 -2.98
C LYS A 12 1.90 -14.74 -3.76
N GLN A 13 1.93 -15.99 -3.29
CA GLN A 13 2.52 -17.11 -4.03
C GLN A 13 1.86 -17.35 -5.38
N ARG A 14 0.52 -17.25 -5.47
CA ARG A 14 -0.20 -17.36 -6.75
C ARG A 14 0.15 -16.20 -7.70
N VAL A 15 0.31 -14.99 -7.19
CA VAL A 15 0.75 -13.83 -7.98
C VAL A 15 2.17 -14.04 -8.51
N LEU A 16 3.11 -14.49 -7.66
CA LEU A 16 4.47 -14.83 -8.08
C LEU A 16 4.48 -15.90 -9.17
N ALA A 17 3.68 -16.95 -9.02
CA ALA A 17 3.57 -18.03 -10.00
C ALA A 17 3.00 -17.53 -11.32
N GLY A 18 1.92 -16.75 -11.28
CA GLY A 18 1.30 -16.15 -12.48
C GLY A 18 2.24 -15.21 -13.24
N ALA A 19 3.12 -14.51 -12.52
CA ALA A 19 4.13 -13.62 -13.09
C ALA A 19 5.41 -14.32 -13.58
N GLY A 20 5.52 -15.65 -13.42
CA GLY A 20 6.74 -16.40 -13.74
C GLY A 20 7.91 -16.08 -12.81
N LEU A 21 7.62 -15.64 -11.59
CA LEU A 21 8.60 -15.29 -10.55
C LEU A 21 8.69 -16.36 -9.44
N ALA A 22 7.88 -17.42 -9.51
CA ALA A 22 7.89 -18.51 -8.53
C ALA A 22 8.99 -19.56 -8.77
N GLU A 23 9.48 -19.71 -9.99
CA GLU A 23 10.47 -20.73 -10.36
C GLU A 23 11.88 -20.13 -10.44
N GLY A 24 12.69 -20.31 -9.39
CA GLY A 24 14.10 -19.89 -9.35
C GLY A 24 14.64 -19.82 -7.93
N SER A 25 15.97 -19.81 -7.76
CA SER A 25 16.52 -19.49 -6.44
C SER A 25 16.08 -18.07 -6.10
N HIS A 26 15.54 -17.87 -4.89
CA HIS A 26 15.11 -16.56 -4.39
C HIS A 26 16.30 -15.63 -4.09
N ASP A 27 17.49 -15.95 -4.63
CA ASP A 27 18.71 -15.21 -4.41
C ASP A 27 18.82 -14.12 -5.48
N HIS A 28 18.57 -12.90 -5.04
CA HIS A 28 18.78 -11.71 -5.85
C HIS A 28 20.16 -11.11 -5.53
N PHE A 29 21.03 -11.04 -6.53
CA PHE A 29 22.37 -10.48 -6.38
C PHE A 29 22.39 -9.02 -6.83
N ILE A 30 22.62 -8.12 -5.87
CA ILE A 30 22.85 -6.70 -6.15
C ILE A 30 24.32 -6.53 -6.55
N ARG A 31 24.55 -5.77 -7.62
CA ARG A 31 25.88 -5.53 -8.16
C ARG A 31 26.12 -4.03 -8.27
N ALA A 32 27.36 -3.65 -8.54
CA ALA A 32 27.73 -2.26 -8.78
C ALA A 32 26.95 -1.63 -9.95
N GLU A 33 26.53 -2.44 -10.94
CA GLU A 33 25.73 -1.96 -12.08
C GLU A 33 24.26 -1.70 -11.73
N GLY A 34 23.79 -2.16 -10.55
CA GLY A 34 22.46 -1.88 -10.03
C GLY A 34 21.70 -3.11 -9.53
N LEU A 35 20.39 -2.89 -9.31
CA LEU A 35 19.47 -3.90 -8.81
C LEU A 35 19.14 -4.95 -9.89
N PRO A 36 19.02 -6.23 -9.51
CA PRO A 36 18.57 -7.26 -10.44
C PRO A 36 17.12 -6.99 -10.86
N ARG A 37 16.82 -7.29 -12.13
CA ARG A 37 15.55 -6.95 -12.80
C ARG A 37 14.29 -7.43 -12.05
N ASP A 38 14.40 -8.55 -11.34
CA ASP A 38 13.24 -9.25 -10.78
C ASP A 38 13.03 -8.92 -9.29
N LEU A 39 14.00 -8.26 -8.65
CA LEU A 39 13.94 -7.96 -7.22
C LEU A 39 12.80 -6.99 -6.88
N LEU A 40 12.65 -5.89 -7.61
CA LEU A 40 11.53 -4.96 -7.37
C LEU A 40 10.16 -5.61 -7.63
N PRO A 41 9.91 -6.33 -8.74
CA PRO A 41 8.68 -7.10 -8.91
C PRO A 41 8.37 -8.06 -7.75
N VAL A 42 9.37 -8.78 -7.23
CA VAL A 42 9.18 -9.66 -6.07
C VAL A 42 8.80 -8.85 -4.83
N LEU A 43 9.52 -7.76 -4.54
CA LEU A 43 9.24 -6.88 -3.40
C LEU A 43 7.86 -6.22 -3.48
N ARG A 44 7.40 -5.88 -4.68
CA ARG A 44 6.04 -5.37 -4.93
C ARG A 44 4.98 -6.39 -4.57
N VAL A 45 5.21 -7.67 -4.89
CA VAL A 45 4.31 -8.76 -4.44
C VAL A 45 4.33 -8.89 -2.93
N MET A 46 5.51 -8.77 -2.29
CA MET A 46 5.60 -8.78 -0.82
C MET A 46 4.84 -7.61 -0.19
N ALA A 47 4.81 -6.46 -0.85
CA ALA A 47 4.14 -5.24 -0.42
C ALA A 47 2.64 -5.18 -0.77
N LEU A 48 2.05 -6.23 -1.36
CA LEU A 48 0.61 -6.30 -1.59
C LEU A 48 -0.15 -6.45 -0.27
N THR A 49 -1.32 -5.82 -0.21
CA THR A 49 -2.35 -5.95 0.84
C THR A 49 -3.52 -6.79 0.34
N ASP A 50 -4.52 -7.00 1.19
CA ASP A 50 -5.76 -7.68 0.85
C ASP A 50 -6.45 -7.04 -0.35
N VAL A 51 -6.49 -5.70 -0.42
CA VAL A 51 -7.12 -5.00 -1.54
C VAL A 51 -6.31 -5.20 -2.82
N ASP A 52 -4.98 -5.07 -2.78
CA ASP A 52 -4.19 -5.31 -3.99
C ASP A 52 -4.38 -6.74 -4.46
N VAL A 53 -4.28 -7.73 -3.56
CA VAL A 53 -4.45 -9.14 -3.91
C VAL A 53 -5.82 -9.40 -4.52
N TYR A 54 -6.87 -8.78 -3.97
CA TYR A 54 -8.23 -8.91 -4.48
C TYR A 54 -8.36 -8.43 -5.93
N PHE A 55 -7.80 -7.26 -6.25
CA PHE A 55 -7.95 -6.66 -7.58
C PHE A 55 -6.88 -7.08 -8.58
N ILE A 56 -5.67 -7.41 -8.13
CA ILE A 56 -4.57 -7.83 -8.99
C ILE A 56 -4.81 -9.25 -9.51
N GLY A 57 -5.43 -10.15 -8.73
CA GLY A 57 -5.74 -11.51 -9.16
C GLY A 57 -4.52 -12.26 -9.73
N ALA A 58 -4.72 -13.00 -10.84
CA ALA A 58 -3.65 -13.66 -11.58
C ALA A 58 -3.18 -12.78 -12.75
N VAL A 59 -2.21 -11.91 -12.49
CA VAL A 59 -1.64 -10.99 -13.50
C VAL A 59 -0.33 -11.49 -14.09
N GLY A 60 -0.08 -11.03 -15.32
CA GLY A 60 1.24 -11.10 -15.94
C GLY A 60 2.25 -10.16 -15.28
N ARG A 61 3.53 -10.44 -15.53
CA ARG A 61 4.69 -9.74 -14.97
C ARG A 61 4.67 -8.21 -15.20
N GLU A 62 4.10 -7.76 -16.30
CA GLU A 62 3.95 -6.34 -16.68
C GLU A 62 3.11 -5.53 -15.68
N HIS A 63 2.24 -6.19 -14.92
CA HIS A 63 1.45 -5.54 -13.87
C HIS A 63 2.26 -5.34 -12.57
N LEU A 64 3.39 -6.02 -12.45
CA LEU A 64 4.34 -5.87 -11.34
C LEU A 64 5.48 -4.91 -11.68
N GLU A 65 5.49 -4.30 -12.87
CA GLU A 65 6.45 -3.23 -13.20
C GLU A 65 6.14 -1.93 -12.45
N TYR A 66 4.86 -1.69 -12.17
CA TYR A 66 4.36 -0.64 -11.29
C TYR A 66 2.96 -1.04 -10.81
N VAL A 67 2.84 -1.28 -9.50
CA VAL A 67 1.55 -1.69 -8.89
C VAL A 67 0.74 -0.46 -8.50
N GLY A 68 1.39 0.55 -7.94
CA GLY A 68 0.77 1.78 -7.44
C GLY A 68 1.71 2.51 -6.49
N LEU A 69 1.47 3.80 -6.25
CA LEU A 69 2.34 4.64 -5.43
C LEU A 69 2.61 4.04 -4.05
N ARG A 70 1.55 3.60 -3.35
CA ARG A 70 1.66 2.94 -2.05
C ARG A 70 2.55 1.70 -2.08
N ASN A 71 2.30 0.82 -3.06
CA ASN A 71 3.04 -0.42 -3.19
C ASN A 71 4.51 -0.14 -3.55
N GLU A 72 4.79 0.84 -4.42
CA GLU A 72 6.16 1.24 -4.75
C GLU A 72 6.92 1.78 -3.54
N LEU A 73 6.30 2.68 -2.77
CA LEU A 73 6.89 3.22 -1.55
C LEU A 73 7.19 2.08 -0.56
N ARG A 74 6.25 1.16 -0.35
CA ARG A 74 6.41 0.04 0.57
C ARG A 74 7.47 -0.97 0.10
N ALA A 75 7.51 -1.29 -1.19
CA ALA A 75 8.48 -2.21 -1.78
C ALA A 75 9.92 -1.65 -1.68
N ARG A 76 10.09 -0.34 -1.91
CA ARG A 76 11.38 0.34 -1.79
C ARG A 76 11.83 0.48 -0.34
N PHE A 77 10.92 0.88 0.55
CA PHE A 77 11.18 0.91 1.99
C PHE A 77 11.64 -0.46 2.50
N LEU A 78 10.98 -1.55 2.08
CA LEU A 78 11.36 -2.91 2.43
C LEU A 78 12.79 -3.23 1.97
N LEU A 79 13.15 -2.86 0.73
CA LEU A 79 14.50 -3.05 0.22
C LEU A 79 15.53 -2.23 1.00
N HIS A 80 15.25 -0.95 1.21
CA HIS A 80 16.11 -0.06 1.99
C HIS A 80 16.36 -0.64 3.39
N PHE A 81 15.30 -1.03 4.11
CA PHE A 81 15.40 -1.67 5.42
C PHE A 81 16.29 -2.92 5.40
N LEU A 82 16.15 -3.79 4.39
CA LEU A 82 16.97 -5.00 4.27
C LEU A 82 18.44 -4.69 3.99
N LEU A 83 18.72 -3.69 3.15
CA LEU A 83 20.09 -3.27 2.83
C LEU A 83 20.77 -2.58 3.99
N ASP A 84 20.07 -1.68 4.69
CA ASP A 84 20.59 -1.00 5.87
C ASP A 84 20.88 -2.00 7.00
N LYS A 85 19.96 -2.94 7.25
CA LYS A 85 20.21 -4.04 8.20
C LYS A 85 21.46 -4.85 7.83
N LYS A 86 21.68 -5.12 6.53
CA LYS A 86 22.86 -5.86 6.07
C LYS A 86 24.13 -5.04 6.22
N LEU A 87 24.09 -3.75 5.91
CA LEU A 87 25.21 -2.83 6.05
C LEU A 87 25.63 -2.69 7.53
N ARG A 88 24.68 -2.47 8.44
CA ARG A 88 24.97 -2.40 9.89
C ARG A 88 25.59 -3.68 10.42
N ALA A 89 25.05 -4.84 10.02
CA ALA A 89 25.62 -6.13 10.42
C ALA A 89 27.06 -6.32 9.90
N LEU A 90 27.37 -5.79 8.71
CA LEU A 90 28.75 -5.70 8.25
C LEU A 90 29.52 -4.77 9.19
N GLU A 91 29.19 -3.48 9.27
CA GLU A 91 29.89 -2.48 10.10
C GLU A 91 30.20 -2.97 11.53
N GLU A 92 29.22 -3.57 12.21
CA GLU A 92 29.36 -4.14 13.56
C GLU A 92 30.41 -5.27 13.60
N SER A 93 30.37 -6.20 12.64
CA SER A 93 31.40 -7.24 12.51
C SER A 93 32.78 -6.71 12.09
N GLY A 94 32.85 -5.46 11.62
CA GLY A 94 34.08 -4.79 11.22
C GLY A 94 35.00 -4.44 12.39
N ALA A 95 34.43 -4.27 13.60
CA ALA A 95 35.18 -3.94 14.80
C ALA A 95 36.15 -5.04 15.26
N GLU A 96 35.96 -6.28 14.76
CA GLU A 96 36.75 -7.46 15.13
C GLU A 96 37.66 -7.96 14.00
N LEU A 97 37.91 -7.13 12.97
CA LEU A 97 38.69 -7.56 11.82
C LEU A 97 40.17 -7.81 12.20
N PRO A 98 40.74 -8.96 11.79
CA PRO A 98 42.15 -9.25 12.03
C PRO A 98 43.05 -8.27 11.26
N PRO A 99 44.25 -7.98 11.78
CA PRO A 99 45.21 -7.12 11.09
C PRO A 99 45.57 -7.69 9.70
N ALA A 100 45.86 -6.78 8.75
CA ALA A 100 46.07 -7.07 7.34
C ALA A 100 47.46 -7.67 7.05
N ASP A 101 47.81 -8.72 7.78
CA ASP A 101 49.17 -9.26 7.86
C ASP A 101 49.45 -10.33 6.80
N SER A 102 48.43 -10.73 6.05
CA SER A 102 48.54 -11.72 4.97
C SER A 102 47.84 -11.24 3.70
N GLU A 103 48.28 -11.75 2.56
CA GLU A 103 47.65 -11.50 1.26
C GLU A 103 46.16 -11.88 1.27
N ASN A 104 45.80 -13.00 1.92
CA ASN A 104 44.40 -13.41 2.07
C ASN A 104 43.59 -12.42 2.93
N ALA A 105 44.19 -11.85 3.98
CA ALA A 105 43.53 -10.82 4.79
C ALA A 105 43.30 -9.54 4.00
N LEU A 106 44.27 -9.12 3.19
CA LEU A 106 44.13 -7.97 2.29
C LEU A 106 43.02 -8.19 1.26
N VAL A 107 42.95 -9.37 0.64
CA VAL A 107 41.88 -9.72 -0.32
C VAL A 107 40.51 -9.73 0.35
N ALA A 108 40.39 -10.30 1.56
CA ALA A 108 39.13 -10.34 2.29
C ALA A 108 38.65 -8.94 2.70
N LEU A 109 39.57 -8.06 3.14
CA LEU A 109 39.27 -6.66 3.45
C LEU A 109 38.82 -5.90 2.21
N ALA A 110 39.51 -6.06 1.08
CA ALA A 110 39.13 -5.42 -0.18
C ALA A 110 37.74 -5.86 -0.66
N TYR A 111 37.47 -7.17 -0.66
CA TYR A 111 36.17 -7.73 -1.03
C TYR A 111 35.03 -7.18 -0.14
N ARG A 112 35.30 -7.08 1.16
CA ARG A 112 34.35 -6.52 2.11
C ARG A 112 34.09 -5.03 1.85
N SER A 113 35.15 -4.23 1.64
CA SER A 113 35.00 -2.80 1.33
C SER A 113 34.17 -2.57 0.06
N GLU A 114 34.36 -3.41 -0.96
CA GLU A 114 33.55 -3.35 -2.19
C GLU A 114 32.07 -3.67 -1.92
N ILE A 115 31.77 -4.66 -1.08
CA ILE A 115 30.39 -4.95 -0.67
C ILE A 115 29.77 -3.76 0.07
N GLU A 116 30.50 -3.16 1.02
CA GLU A 116 30.01 -2.00 1.77
C GLU A 116 29.74 -0.80 0.84
N GLU A 117 30.60 -0.56 -0.15
CA GLU A 117 30.40 0.48 -1.17
C GLU A 117 29.17 0.22 -2.04
N ILE A 118 28.97 -1.03 -2.51
CA ILE A 118 27.78 -1.42 -3.28
C ILE A 118 26.50 -1.21 -2.45
N LEU A 119 26.50 -1.60 -1.17
CA LEU A 119 25.35 -1.40 -0.29
C LEU A 119 25.05 0.08 -0.08
N ARG A 120 26.06 0.90 0.27
CA ARG A 120 25.88 2.34 0.48
C ARG A 120 25.38 3.06 -0.77
N SER A 121 26.00 2.81 -1.92
CA SER A 121 25.60 3.43 -3.18
C SER A 121 24.17 3.02 -3.59
N THR A 122 23.80 1.76 -3.39
CA THR A 122 22.43 1.28 -3.65
C THR A 122 21.42 1.94 -2.71
N ILE A 123 21.75 2.07 -1.42
CA ILE A 123 20.89 2.77 -0.43
C ILE A 123 20.67 4.22 -0.87
N VAL A 124 21.73 4.97 -1.19
CA VAL A 124 21.61 6.37 -1.64
C VAL A 124 20.75 6.47 -2.90
N SER A 125 20.91 5.56 -3.87
CA SER A 125 20.07 5.54 -5.07
C SER A 125 18.61 5.23 -4.76
N LEU A 126 18.33 4.39 -3.76
CA LEU A 126 16.96 4.09 -3.32
C LEU A 126 16.34 5.29 -2.62
N GLU A 127 17.06 5.94 -1.72
CA GLU A 127 16.60 7.13 -1.01
C GLU A 127 16.25 8.26 -1.99
N LEU A 128 17.05 8.48 -3.03
CA LEU A 128 16.74 9.46 -4.08
C LEU A 128 15.43 9.11 -4.80
N ALA A 129 15.25 7.85 -5.20
CA ALA A 129 14.03 7.41 -5.87
C ALA A 129 12.80 7.43 -4.95
N GLU A 130 12.95 7.13 -3.67
CA GLU A 130 11.91 7.29 -2.65
C GLU A 130 11.50 8.76 -2.49
N GLN A 131 12.47 9.67 -2.48
CA GLN A 131 12.21 11.11 -2.44
C GLN A 131 11.48 11.61 -3.68
N GLU A 132 11.83 11.13 -4.86
CA GLU A 132 11.13 11.46 -6.11
C GLU A 132 9.67 10.98 -6.10
N LEU A 133 9.44 9.74 -5.66
CA LEU A 133 8.09 9.19 -5.49
C LEU A 133 7.29 9.97 -4.44
N MET A 134 7.93 10.38 -3.35
CA MET A 134 7.28 11.18 -2.31
C MET A 134 6.93 12.58 -2.81
N ALA A 135 7.85 13.24 -3.52
CA ALA A 135 7.60 14.53 -4.14
C ALA A 135 6.46 14.44 -5.18
N GLN A 136 6.38 13.32 -5.90
CA GLN A 136 5.25 13.05 -6.78
C GLN A 136 3.95 12.88 -6.01
N ALA A 137 3.95 12.15 -4.88
CA ALA A 137 2.81 12.01 -3.99
C ALA A 137 2.30 13.39 -3.50
N CYS A 138 3.21 14.24 -3.01
CA CYS A 138 2.89 15.60 -2.57
C CYS A 138 2.32 16.47 -3.70
N ARG A 139 2.82 16.35 -4.93
CA ARG A 139 2.27 17.10 -6.08
C ARG A 139 0.86 16.65 -6.43
N LEU A 140 0.64 15.34 -6.52
CA LEU A 140 -0.69 14.79 -6.78
C LEU A 140 -1.69 15.28 -5.73
N PHE A 141 -1.27 15.24 -4.45
CA PHE A 141 -2.05 15.78 -3.34
C PHE A 141 -2.36 17.28 -3.50
N ALA A 142 -1.34 18.11 -3.72
CA ALA A 142 -1.51 19.56 -3.87
C ALA A 142 -2.39 19.94 -5.07
N ASP A 143 -2.32 19.16 -6.16
CA ASP A 143 -3.10 19.37 -7.37
C ASP A 143 -4.52 18.78 -7.28
N GLY A 144 -4.91 18.22 -6.13
CA GLY A 144 -6.17 17.49 -5.96
C GLY A 144 -6.34 16.35 -6.98
N SER A 145 -5.21 15.90 -7.54
CA SER A 145 -5.11 14.96 -8.64
C SER A 145 -4.76 13.58 -8.13
N HIS A 146 -5.00 12.57 -8.96
CA HIS A 146 -4.99 11.19 -8.51
C HIS A 146 -3.95 10.35 -9.34
N ALA A 147 -3.22 9.31 -8.83
CA ALA A 147 -2.45 8.19 -9.56
C ALA A 147 -2.82 6.60 -9.52
N LEU A 148 -3.88 5.99 -10.15
CA LEU A 148 -4.55 4.71 -9.73
C LEU A 148 -3.63 3.52 -9.96
N PRO A 149 -3.72 2.42 -9.20
CA PRO A 149 -3.20 1.15 -9.63
C PRO A 149 -3.75 0.72 -10.97
N ARG A 150 -2.83 0.32 -11.85
CA ARG A 150 -3.07 0.02 -13.26
C ARG A 150 -4.21 -0.99 -13.48
N TYR A 151 -4.50 -1.83 -12.50
CA TYR A 151 -5.54 -2.86 -12.54
C TYR A 151 -6.96 -2.35 -12.20
N MET A 152 -7.13 -1.20 -11.53
CA MET A 152 -8.45 -0.63 -11.20
C MET A 152 -9.02 0.32 -12.28
N GLY A 153 -8.22 0.65 -13.31
CA GLY A 153 -8.66 1.48 -14.45
C GLY A 153 -9.27 0.69 -15.62
N ALA A 154 -9.31 -0.65 -15.57
CA ALA A 154 -9.61 -1.50 -16.72
C ALA A 154 -10.67 -2.59 -16.47
N VAL A 155 -11.59 -2.36 -15.53
CA VAL A 155 -12.59 -3.36 -15.14
C VAL A 155 -14.01 -2.89 -15.52
N GLU A 156 -14.41 -3.19 -16.76
CA GLU A 156 -15.74 -3.80 -16.91
C GLU A 156 -15.62 -5.13 -16.15
N LEU A 157 -16.30 -5.25 -15.01
CA LEU A 157 -16.32 -6.47 -14.18
C LEU A 157 -16.70 -7.66 -15.06
N PRO A 158 -15.76 -8.56 -15.42
CA PRO A 158 -16.14 -9.78 -16.10
C PRO A 158 -16.66 -10.72 -15.01
N GLY A 159 -17.83 -11.30 -15.21
CA GLY A 159 -18.22 -12.50 -14.46
C GLY A 159 -17.06 -13.51 -14.47
N ALA A 160 -16.91 -14.24 -13.38
CA ALA A 160 -15.75 -15.07 -12.99
C ALA A 160 -15.25 -16.11 -14.01
N GLU A 161 -15.81 -16.19 -15.21
CA GLU A 161 -15.44 -17.13 -16.28
C GLU A 161 -14.64 -16.49 -17.44
N ALA A 162 -14.54 -15.16 -17.53
CA ALA A 162 -13.91 -14.49 -18.68
C ALA A 162 -12.40 -14.16 -18.51
N ALA A 163 -11.79 -14.48 -17.37
CA ALA A 163 -10.40 -14.11 -17.04
C ALA A 163 -9.35 -14.79 -17.94
N VAL A 164 -9.68 -15.89 -18.62
CA VAL A 164 -8.70 -16.66 -19.41
C VAL A 164 -8.58 -16.18 -20.86
N ALA A 165 -9.58 -15.48 -21.41
CA ALA A 165 -9.61 -15.12 -22.83
C ALA A 165 -9.05 -13.73 -23.17
N ASN A 166 -8.97 -12.82 -22.19
CA ASN A 166 -8.66 -11.40 -22.43
C ASN A 166 -7.18 -11.01 -22.30
N ALA A 167 -6.33 -11.89 -21.78
CA ALA A 167 -4.88 -11.62 -21.61
C ALA A 167 -4.15 -11.41 -22.95
N ALA A 168 -4.58 -12.09 -24.03
CA ALA A 168 -3.90 -12.03 -25.33
C ALA A 168 -4.15 -10.72 -26.11
N LYS A 169 -5.19 -9.95 -25.78
CA LYS A 169 -5.60 -8.78 -26.58
C LYS A 169 -5.04 -7.44 -26.05
N ARG A 170 -4.54 -7.40 -24.81
CA ARG A 170 -4.04 -6.17 -24.15
C ARG A 170 -2.55 -5.90 -24.38
N ALA A 171 -1.80 -6.83 -24.95
CA ALA A 171 -0.35 -6.73 -25.18
C ALA A 171 0.10 -5.77 -26.32
N ARG A 172 -0.76 -4.87 -26.82
CA ARG A 172 -0.45 -4.01 -27.99
C ARG A 172 -0.50 -2.50 -27.78
N ALA A 173 -0.54 -2.02 -26.55
CA ALA A 173 -0.40 -0.58 -26.27
C ALA A 173 0.88 -0.33 -25.47
N SER A 174 2.00 -0.16 -26.18
CA SER A 174 3.19 0.50 -25.64
C SER A 174 3.28 1.90 -26.24
N THR A 175 3.19 2.94 -25.41
CA THR A 175 3.95 4.19 -25.52
C THR A 175 3.66 5.07 -24.30
N THR A 176 4.67 5.90 -23.97
CA THR A 176 4.69 7.06 -23.06
C THR A 176 4.69 6.83 -21.53
N SER A 177 5.90 6.93 -20.96
CA SER A 177 6.30 6.86 -19.55
C SER A 177 5.87 8.07 -18.69
N SER A 178 4.84 8.81 -19.10
CA SER A 178 4.32 9.96 -18.35
C SER A 178 2.80 9.90 -18.13
N GLU A 179 2.08 9.05 -18.87
CA GLU A 179 0.61 8.92 -18.76
C GLU A 179 0.19 7.78 -17.82
N GLN A 180 1.14 7.01 -17.30
CA GLN A 180 0.89 5.82 -16.47
C GLN A 180 0.49 6.11 -15.03
N PHE A 181 0.43 7.38 -14.62
CA PHE A 181 0.32 7.79 -13.21
C PHE A 181 -0.93 8.61 -12.90
N SER A 182 -2.06 8.34 -13.55
CA SER A 182 -3.14 9.33 -13.65
C SER A 182 -4.40 9.16 -12.78
N THR A 183 -4.51 8.30 -11.73
CA THR A 183 -5.77 8.30 -10.85
C THR A 183 -6.00 7.83 -9.32
N THR A 184 -5.06 7.59 -8.38
CA THR A 184 -4.93 7.28 -6.92
C THR A 184 -5.39 8.46 -6.13
N VAL A 185 -6.39 8.23 -5.32
CA VAL A 185 -6.92 9.24 -4.42
C VAL A 185 -6.12 9.17 -3.12
N LEU A 186 -5.29 10.16 -2.81
CA LEU A 186 -4.83 10.32 -1.44
C LEU A 186 -5.96 11.01 -0.66
N LEU A 187 -6.64 10.26 0.20
CA LEU A 187 -7.46 10.83 1.26
C LEU A 187 -6.58 11.05 2.48
N SER A 188 -6.25 12.30 2.74
CA SER A 188 -5.64 12.70 4.02
C SER A 188 -6.68 13.38 4.91
N SER A 189 -6.33 13.61 6.16
CA SER A 189 -7.10 14.49 7.06
C SER A 189 -7.32 15.89 6.47
N GLU A 190 -6.39 16.40 5.65
CA GLU A 190 -6.56 17.68 4.95
C GLU A 190 -7.58 17.61 3.79
N SER A 191 -7.91 16.41 3.29
CA SER A 191 -8.94 16.25 2.24
C SER A 191 -10.34 16.64 2.74
N PHE A 192 -10.54 16.64 4.06
CA PHE A 192 -11.77 17.08 4.72
C PHE A 192 -12.03 18.57 4.50
N ALA A 193 -11.00 19.39 4.24
CA ALA A 193 -11.16 20.83 4.02
C ALA A 193 -12.02 21.17 2.79
N SER A 194 -12.16 20.23 1.85
CA SER A 194 -13.06 20.37 0.70
C SER A 194 -14.54 20.17 1.06
N ASP A 195 -14.83 19.73 2.29
CA ASP A 195 -16.16 19.39 2.79
C ASP A 195 -16.39 20.00 4.20
N PRO A 196 -16.73 21.30 4.27
CA PRO A 196 -16.79 22.02 5.54
C PRO A 196 -17.91 21.53 6.47
N GLU A 197 -18.99 21.00 5.91
CA GLU A 197 -20.09 20.43 6.69
C GLU A 197 -19.68 19.13 7.37
N PHE A 198 -18.90 18.29 6.67
CA PHE A 198 -18.30 17.12 7.29
C PHE A 198 -17.33 17.51 8.40
N LEU A 199 -16.44 18.46 8.12
CA LEU A 199 -15.43 18.90 9.09
C LEU A 199 -16.07 19.42 10.38
N ASP A 200 -17.06 20.31 10.27
CA ASP A 200 -17.78 20.85 11.42
C ASP A 200 -18.48 19.74 12.24
N ALA A 201 -19.02 18.73 11.58
CA ALA A 201 -19.69 17.62 12.27
C ALA A 201 -18.70 16.68 12.99
N VAL A 202 -17.53 16.40 12.39
CA VAL A 202 -16.53 15.50 12.99
C VAL A 202 -15.66 16.18 14.05
N GLU A 203 -15.46 17.50 14.00
CA GLU A 203 -14.77 18.25 15.07
C GLU A 203 -15.52 18.22 16.42
N GLN A 204 -16.82 17.88 16.38
CA GLN A 204 -17.69 17.80 17.56
C GLN A 204 -17.67 16.43 18.23
N VAL A 205 -16.95 15.46 17.66
CA VAL A 205 -16.77 14.11 18.19
C VAL A 205 -15.27 13.82 18.35
N ASP A 206 -14.91 13.23 19.48
CA ASP A 206 -13.53 12.82 19.74
C ASP A 206 -13.32 11.42 19.17
N VAL A 207 -12.67 11.35 18.01
CA VAL A 207 -12.45 10.11 17.27
C VAL A 207 -11.06 10.06 16.67
N ASP A 208 -10.53 8.86 16.60
CA ASP A 208 -9.24 8.51 16.05
C ASP A 208 -9.19 8.78 14.54
N GLU A 209 -7.98 9.01 14.00
CA GLU A 209 -7.79 9.36 12.59
C GLU A 209 -8.33 8.29 11.62
N ASP A 210 -8.16 7.01 11.96
CA ASP A 210 -8.66 5.89 11.14
C ASP A 210 -10.20 5.89 11.06
N VAL A 211 -10.88 6.27 12.16
CA VAL A 211 -12.34 6.39 12.21
C VAL A 211 -12.81 7.60 11.39
N LEU A 212 -12.12 8.75 11.50
CA LEU A 212 -12.40 9.93 10.68
C LEU A 212 -12.30 9.62 9.19
N LEU A 213 -11.25 8.93 8.80
CA LEU A 213 -11.04 8.56 7.41
C LEU A 213 -12.10 7.55 6.92
N ALA A 214 -12.52 6.61 7.76
CA ALA A 214 -13.61 5.68 7.44
C ALA A 214 -14.94 6.43 7.23
N LEU A 215 -15.26 7.39 8.11
CA LEU A 215 -16.44 8.25 7.97
C LEU A 215 -16.39 9.09 6.68
N PHE A 216 -15.24 9.65 6.35
CA PHE A 216 -15.07 10.43 5.15
C PHE A 216 -15.20 9.58 3.89
N LEU A 217 -14.61 8.38 3.88
CA LEU A 217 -14.76 7.43 2.78
C LEU A 217 -16.24 7.06 2.56
N LEU A 218 -17.02 6.88 3.62
CA LEU A 218 -18.45 6.68 3.52
C LEU A 218 -19.17 7.88 2.93
N ARG A 219 -18.85 9.09 3.38
CA ARG A 219 -19.45 10.31 2.83
C ARG A 219 -19.12 10.48 1.35
N ALA A 220 -17.85 10.29 0.97
CA ALA A 220 -17.40 10.28 -0.41
C ALA A 220 -18.12 9.23 -1.26
N HIS A 221 -18.31 8.03 -0.71
CA HIS A 221 -19.05 6.94 -1.36
C HIS A 221 -20.51 7.30 -1.62
N MET A 222 -21.13 8.06 -0.72
CA MET A 222 -22.55 8.37 -0.77
C MET A 222 -22.88 9.63 -1.58
N GLU A 223 -22.01 10.64 -1.55
CA GLU A 223 -22.25 11.95 -2.15
C GLU A 223 -21.76 11.98 -3.61
N PRO A 224 -22.65 11.95 -4.63
CA PRO A 224 -22.25 11.86 -6.03
C PRO A 224 -21.52 13.11 -6.52
N SER A 225 -21.69 14.25 -5.85
CA SER A 225 -20.98 15.49 -6.16
C SER A 225 -19.56 15.52 -5.58
N SER A 226 -19.21 14.58 -4.69
CA SER A 226 -17.88 14.48 -4.12
C SER A 226 -16.85 14.17 -5.23
N PRO A 227 -15.70 14.87 -5.27
CA PRO A 227 -14.63 14.54 -6.21
C PRO A 227 -14.10 13.11 -6.01
N TRP A 228 -14.32 12.53 -4.83
CA TRP A 228 -13.84 11.21 -4.43
C TRP A 228 -14.82 10.08 -4.74
N HIS A 229 -16.05 10.40 -5.15
CA HIS A 229 -17.13 9.43 -5.33
C HIS A 229 -16.77 8.31 -6.31
N ALA A 230 -16.20 8.67 -7.45
CA ALA A 230 -15.84 7.70 -8.49
C ALA A 230 -14.73 6.72 -8.07
N ALA A 231 -13.86 7.11 -7.13
CA ALA A 231 -12.84 6.24 -6.56
C ALA A 231 -13.45 5.34 -5.47
N ALA A 232 -14.18 5.91 -4.52
CA ALA A 232 -14.86 5.17 -3.46
C ALA A 232 -15.77 4.06 -4.02
N ARG A 233 -16.51 4.35 -5.10
CA ARG A 233 -17.40 3.39 -5.79
C ARG A 233 -16.68 2.19 -6.39
N ARG A 234 -15.39 2.27 -6.70
CA ARG A 234 -14.61 1.12 -7.22
C ARG A 234 -14.29 0.11 -6.14
N LEU A 235 -14.32 0.54 -4.89
CA LEU A 235 -14.05 -0.28 -3.72
C LEU A 235 -15.30 -1.02 -3.22
N ASP A 236 -16.49 -0.77 -3.78
CA ASP A 236 -17.74 -1.49 -3.48
C ASP A 236 -17.59 -3.01 -3.59
N ALA A 237 -16.81 -3.45 -4.57
CA ALA A 237 -16.61 -4.87 -4.82
C ALA A 237 -15.69 -5.51 -3.78
N PHE A 238 -14.88 -4.74 -3.06
CA PHE A 238 -13.97 -5.26 -2.05
C PHE A 238 -14.74 -5.65 -0.80
N LYS A 239 -14.60 -6.91 -0.41
CA LYS A 239 -15.12 -7.43 0.85
C LYS A 239 -13.94 -7.78 1.74
N HIS A 240 -13.65 -6.90 2.69
CA HIS A 240 -12.59 -7.12 3.65
C HIS A 240 -12.81 -8.44 4.41
N PRO A 241 -11.77 -9.24 4.72
CA PRO A 241 -11.92 -10.48 5.49
C PRO A 241 -12.68 -10.31 6.81
N MET A 242 -12.57 -9.15 7.47
CA MET A 242 -13.36 -8.78 8.66
C MET A 242 -14.88 -8.87 8.44
N LEU A 243 -15.37 -8.67 7.21
CA LEU A 243 -16.79 -8.78 6.84
C LEU A 243 -17.20 -10.21 6.47
N LEU A 244 -16.25 -11.13 6.31
CA LEU A 244 -16.47 -12.52 5.91
C LEU A 244 -16.41 -13.49 7.11
N PHE A 245 -16.35 -12.94 8.32
CA PHE A 245 -16.10 -13.65 9.58
C PHE A 245 -17.07 -14.80 9.87
N GLU A 246 -18.23 -14.83 9.23
CA GLU A 246 -19.20 -15.92 9.35
C GLU A 246 -18.77 -17.24 8.67
N GLN A 247 -17.66 -17.30 7.90
CA GLN A 247 -17.39 -18.46 7.03
C GLN A 247 -16.14 -19.31 7.30
N ASP A 248 -15.12 -18.86 8.03
CA ASP A 248 -13.90 -19.66 8.24
C ASP A 248 -13.41 -19.68 9.70
N ALA A 249 -13.61 -20.82 10.37
CA ALA A 249 -13.29 -21.08 11.78
C ALA A 249 -11.79 -21.07 12.15
N GLY A 250 -10.91 -20.60 11.25
CA GLY A 250 -9.45 -20.59 11.43
C GLY A 250 -8.81 -19.21 11.40
N VAL A 251 -9.57 -18.15 11.09
CA VAL A 251 -9.09 -16.75 10.99
C VAL A 251 -9.55 -15.93 12.23
N GLY A 252 -10.05 -16.62 13.26
CA GLY A 252 -11.23 -16.20 14.02
C GLY A 252 -11.06 -15.51 15.38
N GLU A 253 -9.86 -15.07 15.79
CA GLU A 253 -9.72 -14.33 17.07
C GLU A 253 -9.35 -12.85 16.84
N GLU A 254 -8.26 -12.56 16.14
CA GLU A 254 -7.77 -11.17 15.95
C GLU A 254 -8.77 -10.27 15.20
N TYR A 255 -9.33 -10.73 14.08
CA TYR A 255 -10.36 -9.97 13.38
C TYR A 255 -11.71 -9.95 14.12
N GLY A 256 -11.92 -10.87 15.07
CA GLY A 256 -13.12 -10.93 15.90
C GLY A 256 -13.10 -9.87 16.97
N GLU A 257 -11.95 -9.67 17.62
CA GLU A 257 -11.71 -8.55 18.54
C GLU A 257 -11.84 -7.21 17.82
N MET A 258 -11.22 -7.05 16.65
CA MET A 258 -11.33 -5.84 15.84
C MET A 258 -12.77 -5.57 15.39
N PHE A 259 -13.54 -6.60 15.02
CA PHE A 259 -14.95 -6.46 14.68
C PHE A 259 -15.78 -5.97 15.87
N MET A 260 -15.54 -6.52 17.07
CA MET A 260 -16.24 -6.09 18.29
C MET A 260 -15.90 -4.63 18.64
N GLU A 261 -14.61 -4.28 18.62
CA GLU A 261 -14.16 -2.91 18.89
C GLU A 261 -14.77 -1.91 17.91
N MET A 262 -14.78 -2.21 16.61
CA MET A 262 -15.42 -1.36 15.60
C MET A 262 -16.94 -1.28 15.77
N GLY A 263 -17.57 -2.35 16.26
CA GLY A 263 -19.00 -2.35 16.62
C GLY A 263 -19.29 -1.41 17.81
N GLU A 264 -18.46 -1.43 18.85
CA GLU A 264 -18.57 -0.52 20.00
C GLU A 264 -18.35 0.94 19.60
N THR A 265 -17.36 1.21 18.74
CA THR A 265 -17.14 2.53 18.14
C THR A 265 -18.35 2.97 17.33
N TYR A 266 -18.96 2.08 16.54
CA TYR A 266 -20.17 2.42 15.80
C TYR A 266 -21.33 2.80 16.74
N ASP A 267 -21.59 1.96 17.75
CA ASP A 267 -22.73 2.12 18.66
C ASP A 267 -22.61 3.39 19.52
N SER A 268 -21.40 3.81 19.84
CA SER A 268 -21.14 5.05 20.58
C SER A 268 -21.22 6.31 19.69
N LEU A 269 -20.72 6.24 18.46
CA LEU A 269 -20.53 7.40 17.60
C LEU A 269 -21.75 7.73 16.73
N PHE A 270 -22.33 6.73 16.07
CA PHE A 270 -23.35 6.96 15.05
C PHE A 270 -24.68 7.50 15.58
N PRO A 271 -25.18 7.11 16.76
CA PRO A 271 -26.37 7.75 17.31
C PRO A 271 -26.18 9.26 17.48
N LEU A 272 -25.01 9.70 17.94
CA LEU A 272 -24.69 11.12 18.11
C LEU A 272 -24.64 11.84 16.76
N LEU A 273 -23.89 11.29 15.80
CA LEU A 273 -23.72 11.89 14.48
C LEU A 273 -25.04 11.97 13.69
N THR A 274 -25.82 10.89 13.69
CA THR A 274 -27.08 10.83 12.93
C THR A 274 -28.20 11.68 13.54
N GLU A 275 -28.19 11.92 14.86
CA GLU A 275 -29.14 12.80 15.54
C GLU A 275 -28.81 14.28 15.37
N HIS A 276 -27.52 14.64 15.54
CA HIS A 276 -27.09 16.05 15.59
C HIS A 276 -26.70 16.60 14.21
N PHE A 277 -26.29 15.73 13.28
CA PHE A 277 -25.79 16.10 11.96
C PHE A 277 -26.45 15.24 10.87
N ALA A 278 -27.77 15.08 10.92
CA ALA A 278 -28.54 14.20 10.02
C ALA A 278 -28.35 14.51 8.52
N ASP A 279 -28.07 15.77 8.16
CA ASP A 279 -27.79 16.19 6.79
C ASP A 279 -26.41 15.68 6.31
N VAL A 280 -25.47 15.50 7.24
CA VAL A 280 -24.11 15.03 6.95
C VAL A 280 -24.01 13.51 7.07
N PHE A 281 -24.68 12.95 8.09
CA PHE A 281 -24.69 11.54 8.46
C PHE A 281 -26.11 10.98 8.45
N PRO A 282 -26.76 10.79 7.29
CA PRO A 282 -28.10 10.21 7.22
C PRO A 282 -28.09 8.72 7.65
N ALA A 283 -28.92 8.37 8.64
CA ALA A 283 -29.02 7.02 9.19
C ALA A 283 -29.33 5.93 8.14
N SER A 284 -29.98 6.27 7.02
CA SER A 284 -30.24 5.34 5.91
C SER A 284 -28.98 4.88 5.17
N HIS A 285 -27.88 5.62 5.32
CA HIS A 285 -26.65 5.39 4.57
C HIS A 285 -25.46 5.05 5.46
N PHE A 286 -25.54 5.34 6.74
CA PHE A 286 -24.50 5.05 7.73
C PHE A 286 -24.94 3.88 8.60
N THR A 287 -24.73 2.68 8.07
CA THR A 287 -25.03 1.40 8.73
C THR A 287 -23.75 0.73 9.22
N VAL A 288 -23.85 -0.18 10.19
CA VAL A 288 -22.71 -0.97 10.71
C VAL A 288 -21.91 -1.62 9.57
N ASP A 289 -22.59 -2.32 8.65
CA ASP A 289 -21.94 -3.01 7.53
C ASP A 289 -21.10 -2.07 6.66
N LYS A 290 -21.58 -0.85 6.45
CA LYS A 290 -20.89 0.16 5.66
C LYS A 290 -19.72 0.75 6.42
N PHE A 291 -19.89 1.02 7.71
CA PHE A 291 -18.79 1.45 8.57
C PHE A 291 -17.65 0.43 8.61
N LEU A 292 -17.98 -0.84 8.80
CA LEU A 292 -17.00 -1.93 8.77
C LEU A 292 -16.34 -2.10 7.39
N TRP A 293 -17.07 -1.89 6.29
CA TRP A 293 -16.50 -1.85 4.95
C TRP A 293 -15.48 -0.71 4.80
N ALA A 294 -15.83 0.49 5.23
CA ALA A 294 -14.96 1.64 5.14
C ALA A 294 -13.70 1.47 6.00
N ALA A 295 -13.85 1.02 7.25
CA ALA A 295 -12.74 0.69 8.13
C ALA A 295 -11.82 -0.39 7.54
N GLY A 296 -12.39 -1.44 6.95
CA GLY A 296 -11.62 -2.47 6.26
C GLY A 296 -10.85 -1.95 5.03
N ILE A 297 -11.37 -0.94 4.33
CA ILE A 297 -10.64 -0.26 3.26
C ILE A 297 -9.51 0.60 3.82
N VAL A 298 -9.78 1.36 4.89
CA VAL A 298 -8.79 2.20 5.57
C VAL A 298 -7.59 1.35 5.94
N GLU A 299 -7.83 0.27 6.68
CA GLU A 299 -6.79 -0.65 7.13
C GLU A 299 -6.00 -1.24 5.96
N ALA A 300 -6.70 -1.72 4.93
CA ALA A 300 -6.04 -2.35 3.79
C ALA A 300 -5.34 -1.35 2.84
N CYS A 301 -5.62 -0.05 2.93
CA CYS A 301 -5.08 0.97 2.02
C CYS A 301 -4.20 2.04 2.69
N ARG A 302 -4.00 1.96 4.01
CA ARG A 302 -3.26 2.97 4.78
C ARG A 302 -1.83 3.20 4.27
N VAL A 303 -1.43 4.47 4.21
CA VAL A 303 -0.05 4.89 3.90
C VAL A 303 0.38 6.00 4.81
N VAL A 304 1.51 5.80 5.49
CA VAL A 304 2.16 6.89 6.20
C VAL A 304 3.14 7.57 5.25
N VAL A 305 2.90 8.85 4.97
CA VAL A 305 3.78 9.70 4.18
C VAL A 305 4.52 10.65 5.13
N PRO A 306 5.85 10.57 5.25
CA PRO A 306 6.60 11.56 6.02
C PRO A 306 6.44 12.93 5.35
N ALA A 307 5.89 13.92 6.07
CA ALA A 307 5.69 15.25 5.52
C ALA A 307 7.04 15.97 5.47
N ARG A 308 7.70 15.95 4.31
CA ARG A 308 8.94 16.71 4.14
C ARG A 308 8.66 18.19 3.95
N CYS A 309 8.39 18.89 5.05
CA CYS A 309 8.76 20.30 5.23
C CYS A 309 9.09 20.70 6.68
N THR A 310 8.78 19.87 7.67
CA THR A 310 9.29 20.02 9.05
C THR A 310 9.58 18.63 9.59
N ALA A 311 10.77 18.42 10.16
CA ALA A 311 11.25 17.10 10.61
C ALA A 311 10.42 16.45 11.73
N ASP A 312 9.28 17.03 12.10
CA ASP A 312 8.45 16.67 13.25
C ASP A 312 6.98 16.41 12.88
N SER A 313 6.60 16.35 11.59
CA SER A 313 5.24 16.00 11.18
C SER A 313 5.20 14.83 10.20
N GLU A 314 4.59 13.73 10.61
CA GLU A 314 4.11 12.69 9.71
C GLU A 314 2.71 13.10 9.24
N VAL A 315 2.43 13.00 7.94
CA VAL A 315 1.05 13.10 7.43
C VAL A 315 0.57 11.69 7.26
N GLU A 316 -0.34 11.29 8.15
CA GLU A 316 -1.11 10.08 7.95
C GLU A 316 -2.21 10.34 6.92
N GLY A 317 -2.44 9.34 6.07
CA GLY A 317 -3.45 9.41 5.05
C GLY A 317 -3.74 8.01 4.50
N ILE A 318 -4.92 7.86 3.94
CA ILE A 318 -5.25 6.70 3.13
C ILE A 318 -4.89 7.03 1.71
N CYS A 319 -3.97 6.25 1.15
CA CYS A 319 -3.87 6.16 -0.30
C CYS A 319 -5.03 5.28 -0.77
N LEU A 320 -6.22 5.87 -0.97
CA LEU A 320 -7.26 5.17 -1.67
C LEU A 320 -6.77 4.91 -3.09
N ILE A 321 -6.79 3.63 -3.38
CA ILE A 321 -6.35 3.04 -4.61
C ILE A 321 -7.04 3.69 -5.80
#